data_AF-A0A962JI11-F1
#
_entry.id   AF-A0A962JI11-F1
#
_cell.length_a   1.000
_cell.length_b   1.000
_cell.length_c   1.000
_cell.angle_alpha   90.00
_cell.angle_beta   90.00
_cell.angle_gamma   90.00
#
_symmetry.space_group_name_H-M   'P 1'
#
loop_
_entity.id
_entity.type
_entity.pdbx_description
1 polymer ?
#
loop_
_entity_poly.entity_id
_entity_poly.type
_entity_poly.pdbx_seq_one_letter_code
_entity_poly.pdbx_strand_id
1 'polypeptide(L)' 'RYVTQEGIAYQSLKTRQAGARKFVSVHILVAGDWSVQKAHDLIDIIETDIEKSLFGCHVLTHLEPIEAPSSHHF' A
#
# COMPACT_ATOMS: atom_id res chain seq x y z
N ARG A 1 8.36 -8.18 3.34
CA ARG A 1 9.54 -8.23 2.43
C ARG A 1 9.89 -6.87 1.87
N TYR A 2 8.92 -6.11 1.38
CA TYR A 2 9.15 -4.78 0.78
C TYR A 2 9.82 -3.77 1.70
N VAL A 3 9.42 -3.69 2.98
CA VAL A 3 10.05 -2.79 3.97
C VAL A 3 11.58 -2.97 4.02
N THR A 4 12.04 -4.22 4.06
CA THR A 4 13.48 -4.54 4.16
C THR A 4 14.21 -4.48 2.82
N GLN A 5 13.51 -4.75 1.69
CA GLN A 5 14.11 -4.82 0.36
C GLN A 5 14.20 -3.45 -0.33
N GLU A 6 13.15 -2.65 -0.16
CA GLU A 6 12.96 -1.37 -0.87
C GLU A 6 13.17 -0.16 0.04
N GLY A 7 13.34 -0.37 1.35
CA GLY A 7 13.49 0.72 2.32
C GLY A 7 12.23 1.55 2.53
N ILE A 8 11.06 0.99 2.20
CA ILE A 8 9.76 1.64 2.37
C ILE A 8 9.18 1.38 3.77
N ALA A 9 8.12 2.09 4.14
CA ALA A 9 7.30 1.80 5.31
C ALA A 9 5.82 1.67 4.93
N TYR A 10 4.98 1.25 5.88
CA TYR A 10 3.53 1.25 5.71
C TYR A 10 2.83 1.65 7.01
N GLN A 11 1.64 2.25 6.88
CA GLN A 11 0.81 2.60 8.02
C GLN A 11 -0.68 2.49 7.67
N SER A 12 -1.53 2.72 8.67
CA SER A 12 -2.99 2.82 8.49
C SER A 12 -3.62 1.61 7.75
N LEU A 13 -3.11 0.40 8.00
CA LEU A 13 -3.66 -0.83 7.45
C LEU A 13 -5.07 -1.04 8.00
N LYS A 14 -6.08 -0.89 7.14
CA LYS A 14 -7.48 -1.18 7.45
C LYS A 14 -7.91 -2.37 6.59
N THR A 15 -8.69 -3.26 7.19
CA THR A 15 -9.32 -4.37 6.47
C THR A 15 -10.81 -4.40 6.75
N ARG A 16 -11.58 -4.86 5.78
CA ARG A 16 -13.02 -5.12 5.96
C ARG A 16 -13.46 -6.28 5.08
N GLN A 17 -14.56 -6.92 5.45
CA GLN A 17 -15.21 -7.96 4.65
C GLN A 17 -16.69 -7.64 4.47
N ALA A 18 -17.19 -7.82 3.25
CA ALA A 18 -18.61 -7.69 2.91
C ALA A 18 -19.05 -8.91 2.09
N GLY A 19 -19.75 -9.84 2.76
CA GLY A 19 -20.07 -11.14 2.18
C GLY A 19 -18.81 -11.90 1.79
N ALA A 20 -18.73 -12.31 0.52
CA ALA A 20 -17.58 -13.04 -0.03
C ALA A 20 -16.38 -12.15 -0.41
N ARG A 21 -16.51 -10.81 -0.38
CA ARG A 21 -15.45 -9.88 -0.78
C ARG A 21 -14.66 -9.36 0.42
N LYS A 22 -13.34 -9.31 0.28
CA LYS A 22 -12.42 -8.70 1.24
C LYS A 22 -11.91 -7.39 0.67
N PHE A 23 -11.57 -6.46 1.55
CA PHE A 23 -10.96 -5.20 1.17
C PHE A 23 -9.81 -4.90 2.10
N VAL A 24 -8.71 -4.44 1.53
CA VAL A 24 -7.53 -3.96 2.24
C VAL A 24 -7.29 -2.52 1.78
N SER A 25 -7.09 -1.60 2.73
CA SER A 25 -6.53 -0.30 2.42
C SER A 25 -5.29 -0.05 3.26
N VAL A 26 -4.23 0.46 2.66
CA VAL A 26 -2.95 0.66 3.36
C VAL A 26 -2.23 1.87 2.80
N HIS A 27 -1.55 2.62 3.67
CA HIS A 27 -0.67 3.69 3.22
C HIS A 27 0.74 3.13 3.04
N ILE A 28 1.34 3.40 1.89
CA ILE A 28 2.71 3.00 1.56
C ILE A 28 3.58 4.24 1.55
N LEU A 29 4.63 4.23 2.36
CA LEU A 29 5.54 5.35 2.56
C LEU A 29 6.85 5.07 1.82
N VAL A 30 7.22 5.96 0.90
CA VAL A 30 8.45 5.85 0.08
C VAL A 30 9.34 7.07 0.30
N ALA A 31 10.60 7.03 -0.15
CA ALA A 31 11.45 8.22 -0.10
C ALA A 31 10.86 9.34 -0.99
N GLY A 32 10.84 10.57 -0.49
CA GLY A 32 10.20 11.70 -1.16
C GLY A 32 10.85 12.12 -2.49
N ASP A 33 12.03 11.61 -2.80
CA ASP A 33 12.74 11.81 -4.07
C ASP A 33 12.36 10.81 -5.16
N TRP A 34 11.52 9.80 -4.85
CA TRP A 34 11.03 8.87 -5.86
C TRP A 34 10.11 9.57 -6.85
N SER A 35 10.25 9.22 -8.13
CA SER A 35 9.25 9.60 -9.11
C SER A 35 7.93 8.88 -8.81
N VAL A 36 6.82 9.53 -9.15
CA VAL A 36 5.48 8.93 -9.03
C VAL A 36 5.42 7.58 -9.75
N GLN A 37 6.03 7.48 -10.94
CA GLN A 37 6.06 6.22 -11.70
C GLN A 37 6.77 5.10 -10.93
N LYS A 38 7.96 5.37 -10.38
CA LYS A 38 8.72 4.36 -9.61
C LYS A 38 7.91 3.85 -8.42
N ALA A 39 7.25 4.76 -7.70
CA ALA A 39 6.42 4.40 -6.57
C ALA A 39 5.17 3.59 -6.99
N HIS A 40 4.54 3.97 -8.09
CA HIS A 40 3.41 3.25 -8.67
C HIS A 40 3.78 1.83 -9.09
N ASP A 41 4.92 1.65 -9.76
CA ASP A 41 5.39 0.33 -10.21
C ASP A 41 5.57 -0.63 -9.02
N LEU A 42 6.09 -0.14 -7.89
CA LEU A 42 6.22 -0.93 -6.67
C LEU A 42 4.85 -1.23 -6.03
N ILE A 43 3.96 -0.24 -6.00
CA ILE A 43 2.60 -0.40 -5.48
C ILE A 43 1.84 -1.49 -6.25
N ASP A 44 1.91 -1.51 -7.59
CA ASP A 44 1.23 -2.51 -8.42
C ASP A 44 1.65 -3.94 -8.04
N ILE A 45 2.95 -4.12 -7.76
CA ILE A 45 3.50 -5.41 -7.32
C ILE A 45 2.96 -5.78 -5.93
N ILE A 46 2.92 -4.83 -4.99
CA ILE A 46 2.42 -5.04 -3.63
C ILE A 46 0.93 -5.40 -3.64
N GLU A 47 0.11 -4.65 -4.37
CA GLU A 47 -1.33 -4.90 -4.49
C GLU A 47 -1.59 -6.28 -5.08
N THR A 48 -0.94 -6.60 -6.20
CA THR A 48 -1.03 -7.91 -6.85
C THR A 48 -0.69 -9.07 -5.92
N ASP A 49 0.36 -8.93 -5.11
CA ASP A 49 0.76 -9.98 -4.16
C ASP A 49 -0.23 -10.19 -3.02
N ILE A 50 -0.80 -9.10 -2.50
CA ILE A 50 -1.83 -9.17 -1.46
C ILE A 50 -3.08 -9.85 -2.04
N GLU A 51 -3.50 -9.47 -3.24
CA GLU A 51 -4.67 -10.07 -3.91
C GLU A 51 -4.47 -11.56 -4.19
N LYS A 52 -3.27 -11.98 -4.63
CA LYS A 52 -2.93 -13.40 -4.80
C LYS A 52 -2.92 -14.17 -3.49
N SER A 53 -2.51 -13.53 -2.39
CA SER A 53 -2.46 -14.14 -1.06
C SER A 53 -3.84 -14.23 -0.41
N LEU A 54 -4.76 -13.33 -0.77
CA LEU A 54 -6.09 -13.20 -0.19
C LEU A 54 -7.17 -13.31 -1.28
N PHE A 55 -7.61 -14.54 -1.56
CA PHE A 55 -8.67 -14.77 -2.53
C PHE A 55 -9.91 -13.89 -2.27
N GLY A 56 -10.39 -13.22 -3.33
CA GLY A 56 -11.54 -12.32 -3.31
C GLY A 56 -11.27 -10.96 -2.65
N CYS A 57 -10.00 -10.57 -2.51
CA CYS A 57 -9.60 -9.27 -1.97
C CYS A 57 -9.50 -8.20 -3.06
N HIS A 58 -9.92 -6.98 -2.72
CA HIS A 58 -9.57 -5.76 -3.44
C HIS A 58 -8.66 -4.91 -2.57
N VAL A 59 -7.54 -4.47 -3.12
CA VAL A 59 -6.57 -3.64 -2.40
C VAL A 59 -6.64 -2.21 -2.92
N LEU A 60 -6.54 -1.24 -2.01
CA LEU A 60 -6.40 0.17 -2.33
C LEU A 60 -5.23 0.74 -1.54
N THR A 61 -4.21 1.23 -2.22
CA THR A 61 -3.08 1.88 -1.56
C THR A 61 -3.20 3.41 -1.59
N HIS A 62 -2.59 4.06 -0.61
CA HIS A 62 -2.33 5.49 -0.63
C HIS A 62 -0.83 5.74 -0.51
N LEU A 63 -0.24 6.47 -1.45
CA LEU A 63 1.19 6.73 -1.47
C LEU A 63 1.52 8.02 -0.70
N GLU A 64 2.51 7.96 0.17
CA GLU A 64 3.02 9.10 0.93
C GLU A 64 4.56 9.15 0.94
N PRO A 65 5.17 10.33 1.08
CA PRO A 65 6.59 10.42 1.41
C PRO A 65 6.83 10.02 2.87
N ILE A 66 7.91 9.27 3.14
CA ILE A 66 8.27 8.79 4.48
C ILE A 66 8.73 9.94 5.39
N GLU A 67 9.29 11.01 4.82
CA GLU A 67 9.83 12.16 5.55
C GLU A 67 8.74 13.10 6.07
N ALA A 68 7.58 13.11 5.41
CA ALA A 68 6.45 13.97 5.78
C ALA A 68 5.10 13.26 5.52
N PRO A 69 4.78 12.20 6.29
CA PRO A 69 3.50 11.52 6.17
C PRO A 69 2.37 12.50 6.48
N SER A 70 1.30 12.46 5.68
CA SER A 70 0.17 13.38 5.89
C SER A 70 -0.67 12.92 7.07
N SER A 71 -1.19 13.88 7.84
CA SER A 71 -2.14 13.63 8.93
C SER A 71 -3.60 13.59 8.45
N HIS A 72 -3.85 13.98 7.19
CA HIS A 72 -5.17 14.09 6.60
C HIS A 72 -5.50 12.87 5.73
N HIS A 73 -6.11 11.84 6.31
CA HIS A 73 -6.63 10.69 5.56
C HIS A 73 -7.94 10.22 6.18
N PHE A 74 -9.01 10.20 5.39
CA PHE A 74 -10.31 9.61 5.75
C PHE A 74 -10.26 8.07 5.59
#